data_AF-A0A1B6KGL1-F1
#
_entry.id   AF-A0A1B6KGL1-F1
#
_cell.length_a   1.000
_cell.length_b   1.000
_cell.length_c   1.000
_cell.angle_alpha   90.00
_cell.angle_beta   90.00
_cell.angle_gamma   90.00
#
_symmetry.space_group_name_H-M   'P 1'
#
loop_
_entity.id
_entity.type
_entity.pdbx_description
1 polymer ?
#
loop_
_entity_poly.entity_id
_entity_poly.type
_entity_poly.pdbx_seq_one_letter_code
_entity_poly.pdbx_strand_id
1 'polypeptide(L)'
;LLINREKAGHRDRLMRMLGMGGGMDFDSDTNSRDVLWQGDCDEGCQHLADELGWGEELKLMVKEEHRKIDEEKAREKSAKNTPKKVEDLQKSSDNQSPESPPDS
;
A
#
# COMPACT_ATOMS: atom_id res chain seq x y z
N LEU A 1 24.68 -0.87 -2.49
CA LEU A 1 23.75 -2.02 -2.64
C LEU A 1 22.46 -1.51 -3.25
N LEU A 2 22.04 -2.09 -4.38
CA LEU A 2 20.72 -1.89 -4.97
C LEU A 2 19.96 -3.21 -4.85
N ILE A 3 18.79 -3.19 -4.20
CA ILE A 3 17.83 -4.30 -4.19
C ILE A 3 16.69 -3.86 -5.09
N ASN A 4 16.57 -4.45 -6.27
CA ASN A 4 15.52 -4.09 -7.22
C ASN A 4 15.31 -5.17 -8.28
N ARG A 5 14.13 -5.18 -8.91
CA ARG A 5 13.81 -6.12 -10.00
C ARG A 5 14.70 -5.92 -11.23
N GLU A 6 15.13 -4.69 -11.45
CA GLU A 6 15.96 -4.30 -12.59
C GLU A 6 17.12 -3.39 -12.18
N LYS A 7 18.14 -3.32 -13.04
CA LYS A 7 19.25 -2.39 -12.87
C LYS A 7 18.73 -0.95 -13.04
N ALA A 8 19.00 -0.12 -12.05
CA ALA A 8 18.71 1.32 -12.10
C ALA A 8 19.97 2.12 -11.78
N GLY A 9 19.98 3.42 -12.11
CA GLY A 9 21.09 4.32 -11.75
C GLY A 9 22.44 4.00 -12.39
N HIS A 10 22.45 3.17 -13.44
CA HIS A 10 23.66 2.77 -14.15
C HIS A 10 24.29 3.98 -14.84
N ARG A 11 25.63 4.06 -14.83
CA ARG A 11 26.34 5.12 -15.56
C ARG A 11 26.23 4.91 -17.07
N ASP A 12 25.79 5.94 -17.79
CA ASP A 12 25.81 5.94 -19.26
C ASP A 12 27.27 5.86 -19.78
N ARG A 13 27.50 5.04 -20.81
CA ARG A 13 28.84 4.84 -21.41
C ARG A 13 29.45 6.13 -21.94
N LEU A 14 28.64 7.02 -22.53
CA LEU A 14 29.10 8.30 -23.05
C LEU A 14 29.52 9.23 -21.91
N MET A 15 28.71 9.31 -20.85
CA MET A 15 29.05 10.10 -19.66
C MET A 15 30.31 9.60 -18.96
N ARG A 16 30.50 8.26 -18.92
CA ARG A 16 31.75 7.64 -18.46
C ARG A 16 32.95 8.09 -19.29
N MET A 17 32.82 8.11 -20.62
CA MET A 17 33.91 8.49 -21.52
C MET A 17 34.29 9.97 -21.39
N LEU A 18 33.31 10.84 -21.10
CA LEU A 18 33.53 12.27 -20.87
C LEU A 18 34.08 12.60 -19.48
N GLY A 19 34.38 11.60 -18.65
CA GLY A 19 34.87 11.82 -17.27
C GLY A 19 33.84 12.46 -16.34
N MET A 20 32.58 12.57 -16.77
CA MET A 20 31.49 13.10 -15.97
C MET A 20 31.06 12.02 -14.98
N GLY A 21 31.42 12.23 -13.71
CA GLY A 21 31.21 11.26 -12.64
C GLY A 21 29.76 11.20 -12.16
N GLY A 22 29.27 9.99 -11.89
CA GLY A 22 27.95 9.73 -11.32
C GLY A 22 27.40 8.34 -11.70
N GLY A 23 26.57 7.75 -10.83
CA GLY A 23 25.91 6.47 -11.08
C GLY A 23 26.61 5.25 -10.48
N MET A 24 25.96 4.10 -10.66
CA MET A 24 26.42 2.79 -10.19
C MET A 24 27.09 2.02 -11.32
N ASP A 25 28.04 1.16 -10.95
CA ASP A 25 28.73 0.25 -11.85
C ASP A 25 28.64 -1.18 -11.31
N PHE A 26 27.75 -2.00 -11.85
CA PHE A 26 27.54 -3.37 -11.35
C PHE A 26 28.35 -4.43 -12.09
N ASP A 27 28.85 -4.10 -13.29
CA ASP A 27 29.30 -5.11 -14.26
C ASP A 27 30.77 -4.95 -14.68
N SER A 28 31.45 -3.85 -14.36
CA SER A 28 32.86 -3.70 -14.72
C SER A 28 33.78 -4.50 -13.80
N ASP A 29 34.87 -5.03 -14.36
CA ASP A 29 35.94 -5.69 -13.60
C ASP A 29 36.66 -4.75 -12.62
N THR A 30 36.44 -3.44 -12.76
CA THR A 30 36.98 -2.40 -11.87
C THR A 30 36.03 -1.99 -10.76
N ASN A 31 34.81 -2.54 -10.73
CA ASN A 31 33.86 -2.31 -9.66
C ASN A 31 34.39 -2.89 -8.33
N SER A 32 34.29 -2.11 -7.27
CA SER A 32 34.72 -2.49 -5.92
C SER A 32 33.69 -2.23 -4.83
N ARG A 33 32.54 -1.60 -5.16
CA ARG A 33 31.61 -1.08 -4.14
C ARG A 33 30.13 -1.31 -4.45
N ASP A 34 29.76 -1.36 -5.72
CA ASP A 34 28.36 -1.35 -6.13
C ASP A 34 27.88 -2.79 -6.30
N VAL A 35 26.90 -3.19 -5.52
CA VAL A 35 26.33 -4.54 -5.55
C VAL A 35 24.86 -4.44 -5.93
N LEU A 36 24.42 -5.31 -6.85
CA LEU A 36 23.02 -5.50 -7.20
C LEU A 36 22.55 -6.83 -6.63
N TRP A 37 21.46 -6.79 -5.87
CA TRP A 37 20.61 -7.94 -5.62
C TRP A 37 19.39 -7.80 -6.51
N GLN A 38 19.24 -8.70 -7.48
CA GLN A 38 18.21 -8.58 -8.51
C GLN A 38 17.00 -9.46 -8.17
N GLY A 39 15.87 -8.84 -7.83
CA GLY A 39 14.65 -9.55 -7.42
C GLY A 39 13.62 -8.63 -6.79
N ASP A 40 12.68 -9.21 -6.05
CA ASP A 40 11.68 -8.43 -5.31
C ASP A 40 12.29 -7.71 -4.09
N CYS A 41 11.87 -6.47 -3.85
CA CYS A 41 12.42 -5.67 -2.76
C CYS A 41 12.16 -6.29 -1.39
N ASP A 42 10.99 -6.90 -1.17
CA ASP A 42 10.62 -7.46 0.13
C ASP A 42 11.49 -8.68 0.44
N GLU A 43 11.70 -9.56 -0.56
CA GLU A 43 12.58 -10.72 -0.45
C GLU A 43 14.03 -10.29 -0.19
N GLY A 44 14.55 -9.33 -0.96
CA GLY A 44 15.93 -8.89 -0.80
C GLY A 44 16.19 -8.21 0.54
N CYS A 45 15.25 -7.39 1.03
CA CYS A 45 15.32 -6.80 2.36
C CYS A 45 15.25 -7.87 3.46
N GLN A 46 14.40 -8.88 3.30
CA GLN A 46 14.32 -9.98 4.26
C GLN A 46 15.61 -10.80 4.28
N HIS A 47 16.18 -11.13 3.12
CA HIS A 47 17.48 -11.80 3.04
C HIS A 47 18.59 -10.99 3.72
N LEU A 48 18.63 -9.68 3.47
CA LEU A 48 19.59 -8.80 4.14
C LEU A 48 19.40 -8.79 5.66
N ALA A 49 18.14 -8.75 6.13
CA ALA A 49 17.83 -8.80 7.56
C ALA A 49 18.23 -10.14 8.19
N ASP A 50 18.02 -11.26 7.50
CA ASP A 50 18.41 -12.59 7.98
C ASP A 50 19.94 -12.68 8.17
N GLU A 51 20.73 -12.19 7.21
CA GLU A 51 22.20 -12.14 7.29
C GLU A 51 22.71 -11.21 8.41
N LEU A 52 21.95 -10.16 8.74
CA LEU A 52 22.27 -9.24 9.84
C LEU A 52 21.76 -9.75 11.21
N GLY A 53 21.02 -10.85 11.25
CA GLY A 53 20.39 -11.38 12.47
C GLY A 53 19.12 -10.63 12.90
N TRP A 54 18.54 -9.78 12.05
CA TRP A 54 17.30 -9.03 12.27
C TRP A 54 16.08 -9.67 11.63
N GLY A 55 16.24 -10.83 11.00
CA GLY A 55 15.22 -11.49 10.19
C GLY A 55 13.87 -11.68 10.88
N GLU A 56 13.88 -12.30 12.06
CA GLU A 56 12.66 -12.56 12.82
C GLU A 56 12.04 -11.29 13.42
N GLU A 57 12.88 -10.34 13.85
CA GLU A 57 12.42 -9.03 14.34
C GLU A 57 11.64 -8.29 13.24
N LEU A 58 12.18 -8.25 12.01
CA LEU A 58 11.53 -7.62 10.87
C LEU A 58 10.18 -8.28 10.55
N LYS A 59 10.10 -9.61 10.50
CA LYS A 59 8.85 -10.34 10.24
C LYS A 59 7.78 -10.06 11.29
N LEU A 60 8.16 -10.04 12.57
CA LEU A 60 7.25 -9.75 13.66
C LEU A 60 6.72 -8.32 13.58
N MET A 61 7.60 -7.35 13.30
CA MET A 61 7.22 -5.95 13.12
C MET A 61 6.22 -5.79 11.97
N VAL A 62 6.53 -6.32 10.79
CA VAL A 62 5.64 -6.23 9.61
C VAL A 62 4.26 -6.83 9.90
N LYS A 63 4.22 -8.00 10.55
CA LYS A 63 2.96 -8.66 10.90
C LYS A 63 2.10 -7.82 11.85
N GLU A 64 2.71 -7.26 12.89
CA GLU A 64 2.00 -6.46 13.89
C GLU A 64 1.48 -5.15 13.31
N GLU A 65 2.27 -4.46 12.47
CA GLU A 65 1.82 -3.22 11.84
C GLU A 65 0.74 -3.47 10.80
N HIS A 66 0.82 -4.53 9.99
CA HIS A 66 -0.28 -4.90 9.09
C HIS A 66 -1.58 -5.21 9.84
N ARG A 67 -1.51 -5.90 10.98
CA ARG A 67 -2.68 -6.15 11.83
C ARG A 67 -3.33 -4.84 12.28
N LYS A 68 -2.56 -3.88 12.77
CA LYS A 68 -3.07 -2.56 13.21
C LYS A 68 -3.74 -1.80 12.06
N ILE A 69 -3.11 -1.77 10.89
CA ILE A 69 -3.64 -1.10 9.69
C ILE A 69 -4.97 -1.75 9.26
N ASP A 70 -5.06 -3.07 9.28
CA ASP A 70 -6.28 -3.78 8.88
C ASP A 70 -7.43 -3.54 9.87
N GLU A 71 -7.12 -3.49 11.17
CA GLU A 71 -8.10 -3.12 12.21
C GLU A 71 -8.61 -1.69 12.06
N GLU A 72 -7.73 -0.74 11.78
CA GLU A 72 -8.10 0.65 11.53
C GLU A 72 -9.00 0.77 10.29
N LYS A 73 -8.60 0.13 9.18
CA LYS A 73 -9.42 0.08 7.95
C LYS A 73 -10.79 -0.56 8.18
N ALA A 74 -10.89 -1.59 9.01
CA ALA A 74 -12.17 -2.22 9.36
C ALA A 74 -13.07 -1.29 10.18
N ARG A 75 -12.50 -0.55 11.14
CA ARG A 75 -13.21 0.45 11.94
C ARG A 75 -13.74 1.59 11.07
N GLU A 76 -12.94 2.11 10.16
CA GLU A 76 -13.36 3.17 9.22
C GLU A 76 -14.50 2.72 8.31
N LYS A 77 -14.44 1.50 7.77
CA LYS A 77 -15.51 0.93 6.94
C LYS A 77 -16.81 0.79 7.74
N SER A 78 -16.72 0.38 9.00
CA SER A 78 -17.88 0.20 9.88
C SER A 78 -18.53 1.55 10.24
N ALA A 79 -17.73 2.60 10.49
CA ALA A 79 -18.23 3.95 10.75
C ALA A 79 -18.94 4.58 9.54
N LYS A 80 -18.46 4.30 8.31
CA LYS A 80 -19.07 4.79 7.06
C LYS A 80 -20.36 4.05 6.68
N ASN A 81 -20.58 2.83 7.20
CA ASN A 81 -21.75 1.99 6.92
C ASN A 81 -22.89 2.13 7.95
N THR A 82 -22.79 3.05 8.91
CA THR A 82 -23.89 3.35 9.83
C THR A 82 -25.08 3.91 9.04
N PRO A 83 -26.26 3.26 9.02
CA PRO A 83 -27.34 3.62 8.12
C PRO A 83 -28.01 4.95 8.51
N LYS A 84 -28.16 5.86 7.53
CA LYS A 84 -29.23 6.86 7.49
C LYS A 84 -30.59 6.16 7.43
N LYS A 85 -31.00 5.49 8.51
CA LYS A 85 -32.30 4.81 8.63
C LYS A 85 -32.96 5.20 9.94
N VAL A 86 -33.24 6.50 10.10
CA VAL A 86 -34.16 7.04 11.11
C VAL A 86 -34.94 8.23 10.53
N GLU A 87 -35.46 8.15 9.30
CA GLU A 87 -36.40 9.18 8.79
C GLU A 87 -37.67 8.63 8.10
N ASP A 88 -37.77 7.34 7.75
CA ASP A 88 -38.92 6.80 6.98
C ASP A 88 -39.96 5.98 7.80
N LEU A 89 -40.10 6.23 9.11
CA LEU A 89 -41.15 5.60 9.94
C LEU A 89 -42.02 6.63 10.64
N GLN A 90 -42.55 7.61 9.91
CA GLN A 90 -43.62 8.47 10.45
C GLN A 90 -44.57 9.08 9.39
N LYS A 91 -44.80 8.39 8.28
CA LYS A 91 -45.82 8.81 7.30
C LYS A 91 -46.64 7.63 6.76
N SER A 92 -47.29 6.89 7.66
CA SER A 92 -48.35 5.94 7.31
C SER A 92 -49.40 5.82 8.42
N SER A 93 -49.89 6.95 8.91
CA SER A 93 -51.21 7.03 9.51
C SER A 93 -51.72 8.41 9.19
N ASP A 94 -52.62 8.49 8.21
CA ASP A 94 -53.69 9.48 8.07
C ASP A 94 -54.09 9.54 6.59
N ASN A 95 -54.99 8.63 6.21
CA ASN A 95 -55.87 8.89 5.08
C ASN A 95 -57.23 8.21 5.35
N GLN A 96 -58.03 8.83 6.20
CA GLN A 96 -59.48 8.60 6.21
C GLN A 96 -60.11 9.58 5.22
N SER A 97 -60.64 9.02 4.13
CA SER A 97 -61.54 9.70 3.20
C SER A 97 -62.84 10.12 3.91
N PRO A 98 -63.40 11.29 3.59
CA PRO A 98 -64.84 11.49 3.71
C PRO A 98 -65.50 11.30 2.33
N GLU A 99 -66.50 10.42 2.32
CA GLU A 99 -67.43 10.19 1.22
C GLU A 99 -68.20 11.47 0.87
N SER A 100 -68.35 11.71 -0.43
CA SER A 100 -69.22 12.74 -1.01
C SER A 100 -70.71 12.39 -0.84
N PRO A 101 -71.60 13.36 -0.57
CA PRO A 101 -73.04 13.10 -0.41
C PRO A 101 -73.73 12.86 -1.77
N PRO A 102 -74.80 12.04 -1.83
CA PRO A 102 -75.62 11.91 -3.03
C PRO A 102 -76.58 13.11 -3.20
N ASP A 103 -76.71 13.54 -4.45
CA ASP A 103 -77.68 14.52 -4.95
C ASP A 103 -79.11 13.93 -5.01
N SER A 104 -80.09 14.81 -4.72
CA SER A 104 -81.55 14.73 -4.96
C SER A 104 -82.42 13.84 -4.05
#